data_AF-A0A4V2VKW1-F1
#
_entry.id   AF-A0A4V2VKW1-F1
#
_cell.length_a   1.000
_cell.length_b   1.000
_cell.length_c   1.000
_cell.angle_alpha   90.00
_cell.angle_beta   90.00
_cell.angle_gamma   90.00
#
_symmetry.space_group_name_H-M   'P 1'
#
loop_
_entity.id
_entity.type
_entity.pdbx_description
1 polymer ?
#
loop_
_entity_poly.entity_id
_entity_poly.type
_entity_poly.pdbx_seq_one_letter_code
_entity_poly.pdbx_strand_id
1 'polypeptide(L)'
;MKRFLARLAPSLATTILVILAAVIAVWLWRHYEDSPWTRDGRVRADVVRVTPDIGGLVTSVEVRDNQEVKAGDLLFVIDRPRYSLAVEQAQAAVASAQARLGQAQREAKRDLALGDLVATETHEQNVAAVATARAALDQALSALDKAKLDLARTNVKASVNGTVTNLDLHPGDYVAPGNQAMALIDRDSIRIEGYFEETKLANIHVGSPVTVVLMGEARPLKGVVESIAAGINDTTRSDSRNLLPSVDPTFTWVRLAQRIPVRVRLTEVPRDVSLIAGRTATVTIEQPGDAGRRNARPVQPAQTVQPVQPAPSGEPTT
;
A
#
# COMPACT_ATOMS: atom_id res chain seq x y z
N MET A 1 -33.38 31.03 -65.09
CA MET A 1 -32.84 30.08 -64.08
C MET A 1 -31.45 30.46 -63.54
N LYS A 2 -30.49 30.96 -64.34
CA LYS A 2 -29.13 31.33 -63.86
C LYS A 2 -29.06 32.41 -62.74
N ARG A 3 -29.98 33.38 -62.72
CA ARG A 3 -30.04 34.45 -61.69
C ARG A 3 -30.58 33.98 -60.33
N PHE A 4 -31.37 32.91 -60.29
CA PHE A 4 -31.84 32.30 -59.04
C PHE A 4 -30.73 31.45 -58.39
N LEU A 5 -29.97 30.69 -59.18
CA LEU A 5 -28.78 29.97 -58.68
C LEU A 5 -27.70 30.93 -58.14
N ALA A 6 -27.50 32.10 -58.77
CA ALA A 6 -26.51 33.09 -58.31
C ALA A 6 -26.87 33.76 -56.97
N ARG A 7 -28.17 33.85 -56.61
CA ARG A 7 -28.62 34.36 -55.31
C ARG A 7 -28.66 33.30 -54.21
N LEU A 8 -28.78 32.02 -54.59
CA LEU A 8 -28.72 30.88 -53.67
C LEU A 8 -27.29 30.46 -53.32
N ALA A 9 -26.31 30.76 -54.18
CA ALA A 9 -24.88 30.46 -53.94
C ALA A 9 -24.34 30.98 -52.58
N PRO A 10 -24.55 32.24 -52.17
CA PRO A 10 -24.08 32.71 -50.86
C PRO A 10 -24.81 32.04 -49.69
N SER A 11 -26.12 31.80 -49.78
CA SER A 11 -26.88 31.09 -48.72
C SER A 11 -26.50 29.61 -48.61
N LEU A 12 -26.14 28.97 -49.73
CA LEU A 12 -25.66 27.59 -49.72
C LEU A 12 -24.27 27.51 -49.09
N ALA A 13 -23.40 28.48 -49.39
CA ALA A 13 -22.06 28.57 -48.80
C ALA A 13 -22.11 28.81 -47.28
N THR A 14 -22.97 29.70 -46.79
CA THR A 14 -23.14 29.90 -45.34
C THR A 14 -23.74 28.67 -44.66
N THR A 15 -24.70 27.99 -45.28
CA THR A 15 -25.28 26.76 -44.73
C THR A 15 -24.25 25.63 -44.64
N ILE A 16 -23.40 25.46 -45.65
CA ILE A 16 -22.29 24.49 -45.64
C ILE A 16 -21.30 24.84 -44.53
N LEU A 17 -20.95 26.12 -44.35
CA LEU A 17 -20.05 26.56 -43.29
C LEU A 17 -20.61 26.27 -41.90
N VAL A 18 -21.90 26.52 -41.66
CA VAL A 18 -22.57 26.23 -40.38
C VAL A 18 -22.60 24.73 -40.12
N ILE A 19 -22.90 23.91 -41.13
CA ILE A 19 -22.86 22.44 -41.01
C ILE A 19 -21.44 21.98 -40.68
N LEU A 20 -20.43 22.51 -41.37
CA LEU A 20 -19.04 22.15 -41.11
C LEU A 20 -18.61 22.54 -39.68
N ALA A 21 -18.97 23.74 -39.22
CA ALA A 21 -18.71 24.19 -37.86
C ALA A 21 -19.42 23.30 -36.83
N ALA A 22 -20.68 22.91 -37.08
CA ALA A 22 -21.44 22.00 -36.22
C ALA A 22 -20.80 20.60 -36.17
N VAL A 23 -20.35 20.07 -37.31
CA VAL A 23 -19.64 18.79 -37.38
C VAL A 23 -18.33 18.85 -36.60
N ILE A 24 -17.54 19.92 -36.76
CA ILE A 24 -16.30 20.12 -35.99
C ILE A 24 -16.60 20.23 -34.50
N ALA A 25 -17.62 20.99 -34.10
CA ALA A 25 -18.00 21.15 -32.70
C ALA A 25 -18.44 19.82 -32.07
N VAL A 26 -19.26 19.03 -32.76
CA VAL A 26 -19.68 17.70 -32.31
C VAL A 26 -18.49 16.74 -32.25
N TRP A 27 -17.60 16.80 -33.24
CA TRP A 27 -16.39 15.97 -33.27
C TRP A 27 -15.45 16.31 -32.11
N LEU A 28 -15.21 17.60 -31.84
CA LEU A 28 -14.38 18.05 -30.73
C LEU A 28 -15.01 17.67 -29.38
N TRP A 29 -16.33 17.82 -29.25
CA TRP A 29 -17.08 17.43 -28.06
C TRP A 29 -16.92 15.94 -27.77
N ARG A 30 -17.18 15.08 -28.75
CA ARG A 30 -16.99 13.63 -28.60
C ARG A 30 -15.54 13.29 -28.27
N HIS A 31 -14.58 13.92 -28.93
CA HIS A 31 -13.17 13.69 -28.63
C HIS A 31 -12.80 14.05 -27.19
N TYR A 32 -13.28 15.18 -26.66
CA TYR A 32 -13.01 15.59 -25.29
C TYR A 32 -13.76 14.74 -24.24
N GLU A 33 -14.98 14.34 -24.55
CA GLU A 33 -15.84 13.57 -23.64
C GLU A 33 -15.44 12.09 -23.60
N ASP A 34 -15.11 11.50 -24.75
CA ASP A 34 -14.83 10.07 -24.88
C ASP A 34 -13.38 9.71 -24.53
N SER A 35 -12.45 10.69 -24.61
CA SER A 35 -11.03 10.45 -24.30
C SER A 35 -10.83 10.20 -22.81
N PRO A 36 -10.39 8.99 -22.41
CA PRO A 36 -10.26 8.63 -21.01
C PRO A 36 -8.96 9.22 -20.43
N TRP A 37 -9.05 10.44 -19.90
CA TRP A 37 -7.99 11.08 -19.13
C TRP A 37 -8.53 11.63 -17.80
N THR A 38 -7.64 11.71 -16.81
CA THR A 38 -7.92 12.37 -15.53
C THR A 38 -6.68 13.12 -15.03
N ARG A 39 -6.89 14.30 -14.45
CA ARG A 39 -5.86 15.05 -13.69
C ARG A 39 -5.81 14.65 -12.23
N ASP A 40 -6.81 13.93 -11.75
CA ASP A 40 -6.86 13.41 -10.39
C ASP A 40 -6.26 12.01 -10.37
N GLY A 41 -4.97 11.92 -10.67
CA GLY A 41 -4.17 10.74 -10.43
C GLY A 41 -3.27 10.95 -9.23
N ARG A 42 -3.00 9.89 -8.48
CA ARG A 42 -2.09 9.93 -7.33
C ARG A 42 -1.14 8.74 -7.32
N VAL A 43 0.11 8.99 -6.97
CA VAL A 43 1.07 7.93 -6.64
C VAL A 43 0.69 7.35 -5.29
N ARG A 44 0.58 6.03 -5.22
CA ARG A 44 0.16 5.28 -4.04
C ARG A 44 1.16 4.16 -3.80
N ALA A 45 1.37 3.86 -2.53
CA ALA A 45 2.20 2.78 -2.07
C ALA A 45 1.55 2.21 -0.82
N ASP A 46 1.77 0.93 -0.56
CA ASP A 46 1.29 0.29 0.65
C ASP A 46 2.15 0.73 1.84
N VAL A 47 1.46 1.06 2.93
CA VAL A 47 2.09 1.46 4.17
C VAL A 47 2.09 0.26 5.11
N VAL A 48 3.27 -0.34 5.27
CA VAL A 48 3.48 -1.43 6.20
C VAL A 48 3.73 -0.84 7.58
N ARG A 49 2.90 -1.25 8.53
CA ARG A 49 2.95 -0.76 9.90
C ARG A 49 3.81 -1.72 10.70
N VAL A 50 4.95 -1.25 11.17
CA VAL A 50 5.87 -2.07 11.95
C VAL A 50 5.36 -2.08 13.38
N THR A 51 4.92 -3.26 13.80
CA THR A 51 4.32 -3.51 15.10
C THR A 51 5.09 -4.64 15.76
N PRO A 52 5.67 -4.42 16.95
CA PRO A 52 6.36 -5.51 17.65
C PRO A 52 5.35 -6.48 18.26
N ASP A 53 5.70 -7.76 18.19
CA ASP A 53 4.95 -8.86 18.81
C ASP A 53 5.09 -8.86 20.35
N ILE A 54 6.17 -8.27 20.86
CA ILE A 54 6.49 -8.22 22.29
C ILE A 54 6.59 -6.77 22.76
N GLY A 55 6.31 -6.54 24.04
CA GLY A 55 6.41 -5.21 24.64
C GLY A 55 7.72 -4.96 25.38
N GLY A 56 8.14 -3.71 25.48
CA GLY A 56 9.28 -3.32 26.29
C GLY A 56 9.76 -1.91 26.00
N LEU A 57 10.79 -1.51 26.75
CA LEU A 57 11.47 -0.25 26.51
C LEU A 57 12.38 -0.38 25.27
N VAL A 58 12.39 0.67 24.44
CA VAL A 58 13.29 0.76 23.30
C VAL A 58 14.69 1.10 23.81
N THR A 59 15.65 0.20 23.58
CA THR A 59 17.06 0.41 23.96
C THR A 59 17.77 1.27 22.93
N SER A 60 17.57 1.00 21.65
CA SER A 60 18.17 1.76 20.56
C SER A 60 17.28 1.77 19.33
N VAL A 61 17.40 2.83 18.54
CA VAL A 61 16.75 2.98 17.23
C VAL A 61 17.89 3.10 16.21
N GLU A 62 17.96 2.14 15.30
CA GLU A 62 19.08 1.97 14.35
C GLU A 62 18.80 2.62 12.99
N VAL A 63 17.64 3.26 12.83
CA VAL A 63 17.19 3.92 11.61
C VAL A 63 16.88 5.39 11.86
N ARG A 64 16.91 6.17 10.78
CA ARG A 64 16.52 7.59 10.77
C ARG A 64 15.25 7.80 9.95
N ASP A 65 14.57 8.90 10.21
CA ASP A 65 13.42 9.29 9.40
C ASP A 65 13.83 9.49 7.93
N ASN A 66 12.98 9.05 7.00
CA ASN A 66 13.20 9.04 5.55
C ASN A 66 14.40 8.20 5.07
N GLN A 67 14.90 7.27 5.90
CA GLN A 67 15.94 6.32 5.50
C GLN A 67 15.37 5.15 4.69
N GLU A 68 16.07 4.76 3.63
CA GLU A 68 15.79 3.54 2.88
C GLU A 68 16.33 2.32 3.61
N VAL A 69 15.49 1.29 3.74
CA VAL A 69 15.80 0.03 4.41
C VAL A 69 15.35 -1.14 3.53
N LYS A 70 16.06 -2.26 3.66
CA LYS A 70 15.72 -3.52 2.98
C LYS A 70 15.03 -4.46 3.95
N ALA A 71 14.28 -5.41 3.41
CA ALA A 71 13.68 -6.46 4.21
C ALA A 71 14.76 -7.19 5.03
N GLY A 72 14.56 -7.29 6.34
CA GLY A 72 15.48 -7.89 7.29
C GLY A 72 16.42 -6.92 8.01
N ASP A 73 16.49 -5.66 7.59
CA ASP A 73 17.31 -4.64 8.27
C ASP A 73 16.77 -4.36 9.67
N LEU A 74 17.67 -4.12 10.63
CA LEU A 74 17.33 -3.82 12.01
C LEU A 74 16.78 -2.39 12.11
N LEU A 75 15.58 -2.25 12.69
CA LEU A 75 14.92 -0.96 12.86
C LEU A 75 15.17 -0.41 14.27
N PHE A 76 14.82 -1.20 15.29
CA PHE A 76 15.03 -0.83 16.68
C PHE A 76 15.12 -2.09 17.55
N VAL A 77 15.71 -1.92 18.74
CA VAL A 77 15.93 -2.99 19.70
C VAL A 77 15.11 -2.71 20.96
N ILE A 78 14.33 -3.70 21.36
CA ILE A 78 13.61 -3.74 22.64
C ILE A 78 14.54 -4.32 23.71
N ASP A 79 14.40 -3.87 24.96
CA ASP A 79 15.17 -4.28 26.14
C ASP A 79 15.44 -5.80 26.21
N ARG A 80 16.65 -6.20 25.79
CA ARG A 80 17.09 -7.59 25.68
C ARG A 80 17.36 -8.27 27.03
N PRO A 81 18.02 -7.62 28.02
CA PRO A 81 18.32 -8.22 29.33
C PRO A 81 17.16 -9.00 29.97
N ARG A 82 15.95 -8.44 29.94
CA ARG A 82 14.76 -9.10 30.51
C ARG A 82 14.44 -10.42 29.82
N TYR A 83 14.53 -10.46 28.49
CA TYR A 83 14.25 -11.66 27.70
C TYR A 83 15.41 -12.66 27.75
N SER A 84 16.67 -12.22 27.87
CA SER A 84 17.79 -13.14 28.06
C SER A 84 17.72 -13.87 29.40
N LEU A 85 17.30 -13.19 30.47
CA LEU A 85 17.07 -13.83 31.77
C LEU A 85 15.94 -14.87 31.71
N ALA A 86 14.87 -14.59 30.96
CA ALA A 86 13.80 -15.57 30.74
C ALA A 86 14.29 -16.83 30.01
N VAL A 87 15.20 -16.67 29.03
CA VAL A 87 15.85 -17.80 28.36
C VAL A 87 16.70 -18.60 29.34
N GLU A 88 17.51 -17.94 30.17
CA GLU A 88 18.35 -18.60 31.18
C GLU A 88 17.49 -19.40 32.19
N GLN A 89 16.39 -18.80 32.68
CA GLN A 89 15.45 -19.48 33.56
C GLN A 89 14.82 -20.71 32.91
N ALA A 90 14.42 -20.61 31.64
CA ALA A 90 13.86 -21.73 30.90
C ALA A 90 14.90 -22.84 30.63
N GLN A 91 16.16 -22.49 30.39
CA GLN A 91 17.25 -23.45 30.27
C GLN A 91 17.47 -24.21 31.59
N ALA A 92 17.44 -23.51 32.73
CA ALA A 92 17.53 -24.15 34.05
C ALA A 92 16.36 -25.11 34.30
N ALA A 93 15.15 -24.76 33.87
CA ALA A 93 13.97 -25.64 33.95
C ALA A 93 14.14 -26.91 33.10
N VAL A 94 14.67 -26.79 31.88
CA VAL A 94 15.00 -27.93 31.02
C VAL A 94 16.03 -28.85 31.70
N ALA A 95 17.10 -28.28 32.25
CA ALA A 95 18.12 -29.05 32.96
C ALA A 95 17.53 -29.80 34.17
N SER A 96 16.65 -29.16 34.94
CA SER A 96 15.95 -29.80 36.06
C SER A 96 15.03 -30.93 35.60
N ALA A 97 14.24 -30.71 34.55
CA ALA A 97 13.35 -31.73 34.00
C ALA A 97 14.12 -32.92 33.42
N GLN A 98 15.25 -32.67 32.76
CA GLN A 98 16.13 -33.70 32.23
C GLN A 98 16.74 -34.55 33.35
N ALA A 99 17.15 -33.91 34.45
CA ALA A 99 17.65 -34.63 35.63
C ALA A 99 16.58 -35.53 36.26
N ARG A 100 15.32 -35.04 36.36
CA ARG A 100 14.17 -35.82 36.85
C ARG A 100 13.84 -37.00 35.95
N LEU A 101 13.82 -36.81 34.63
CA LEU A 101 13.63 -37.90 33.68
C LEU A 101 14.75 -38.94 33.81
N GLY A 102 16.00 -38.50 33.90
CA GLY A 102 17.14 -39.40 34.11
C GLY A 102 17.03 -40.18 35.42
N GLN A 103 16.49 -39.59 36.49
CA GLN A 103 16.22 -40.28 37.75
C GLN A 103 15.12 -41.35 37.58
N ALA A 104 13.96 -40.98 37.03
CA ALA A 104 12.85 -41.91 36.80
C ALA A 104 13.27 -43.08 35.90
N GLN A 105 14.08 -42.83 34.87
CA GLN A 105 14.63 -43.88 34.01
C GLN A 105 15.58 -44.83 34.76
N ARG A 106 16.41 -44.31 35.67
CA ARG A 106 17.29 -45.15 36.50
C ARG A 106 16.50 -46.00 37.49
N GLU A 107 15.40 -45.48 38.04
CA GLU A 107 14.50 -46.23 38.92
C GLU A 107 13.78 -47.33 38.14
N ALA A 108 13.13 -47.01 37.02
CA ALA A 108 12.48 -48.00 36.16
C ALA A 108 13.45 -49.10 35.66
N LYS A 109 14.70 -48.74 35.32
CA LYS A 109 15.73 -49.71 34.94
C LYS A 109 16.16 -50.60 36.12
N ARG A 110 16.18 -50.06 37.34
CA ARG A 110 16.50 -50.83 38.55
C ARG A 110 15.41 -51.85 38.84
N ASP A 111 14.15 -51.50 38.67
CA ASP A 111 13.04 -52.43 38.89
C ASP A 111 13.09 -53.60 37.91
N LEU A 112 13.36 -53.32 36.63
CA LEU A 112 13.57 -54.36 35.61
C LEU A 112 14.72 -55.31 35.95
N ALA A 113 15.78 -54.81 36.58
CA ALA A 113 16.92 -55.63 37.00
C ALA A 113 16.64 -56.48 38.26
N LEU A 114 15.64 -56.11 39.06
CA LEU A 114 15.23 -56.84 40.27
C LEU A 114 14.22 -57.97 39.98
N GLY A 115 13.64 -58.03 38.76
CA GLY A 115 12.76 -59.11 38.32
C GLY A 115 11.47 -59.22 39.14
N ASP A 116 11.05 -60.44 39.47
CA ASP A 116 9.80 -60.75 40.21
C ASP A 116 9.75 -60.25 41.66
N LEU A 117 10.81 -59.58 42.14
CA LEU A 117 10.86 -59.02 43.50
C LEU A 117 10.08 -57.71 43.65
N VAL A 118 9.59 -57.11 42.55
CA VAL A 118 8.84 -55.86 42.54
C VAL A 118 7.38 -56.13 42.17
N ALA A 119 6.43 -55.57 42.93
CA ALA A 119 5.02 -55.69 42.64
C ALA A 119 4.67 -55.04 41.29
N THR A 120 3.75 -55.65 40.53
CA THR A 120 3.29 -55.13 39.23
C THR A 120 2.81 -53.68 39.31
N GLU A 121 2.12 -53.32 40.40
CA GLU A 121 1.68 -51.95 40.67
C GLU A 121 2.85 -50.96 40.72
N THR A 122 3.94 -51.31 41.42
CA THR A 122 5.14 -50.45 41.51
C THR A 122 5.82 -50.32 40.14
N HIS A 123 5.85 -51.39 39.35
CA HIS A 123 6.37 -51.32 37.99
C HIS A 123 5.57 -50.36 37.12
N GLU A 124 4.24 -50.45 37.13
CA GLU A 124 3.35 -49.55 36.40
C GLU A 124 3.50 -48.09 36.86
N GLN A 125 3.64 -47.85 38.17
CA GLN A 125 3.92 -46.53 38.74
C GLN A 125 5.24 -45.95 38.22
N ASN A 126 6.30 -46.75 38.12
CA ASN A 126 7.61 -46.29 37.65
C ASN A 126 7.64 -46.03 36.13
N VAL A 127 6.92 -46.84 35.34
CA VAL A 127 6.70 -46.56 33.91
C VAL A 127 5.92 -45.25 33.73
N ALA A 128 4.85 -45.04 34.51
CA ALA A 128 4.10 -43.79 34.52
C ALA A 128 4.97 -42.59 34.97
N ALA A 129 5.87 -42.79 35.94
CA ALA A 129 6.82 -41.77 36.39
C ALA A 129 7.79 -41.35 35.26
N VAL A 130 8.27 -42.29 34.44
CA VAL A 130 9.08 -41.97 33.25
C VAL A 130 8.27 -41.19 32.22
N ALA A 131 7.04 -41.63 31.93
CA ALA A 131 6.17 -40.95 30.98
C ALA A 131 5.83 -39.51 31.41
N THR A 132 5.51 -39.30 32.68
CA THR A 132 5.24 -37.97 33.25
C THR A 132 6.48 -37.08 33.27
N ALA A 133 7.65 -37.62 33.65
CA ALA A 133 8.90 -36.87 33.60
C ALA A 133 9.30 -36.50 32.17
N ARG A 134 8.98 -37.36 31.18
CA ARG A 134 9.18 -37.07 29.77
C ARG A 134 8.29 -35.93 29.30
N ALA A 135 7.00 -35.98 29.63
CA ALA A 135 6.06 -34.90 29.33
C ALA A 135 6.49 -33.56 29.97
N ALA A 136 7.00 -33.59 31.21
CA ALA A 136 7.53 -32.40 31.88
C ALA A 136 8.78 -31.84 31.18
N LEU A 137 9.66 -32.69 30.65
CA LEU A 137 10.80 -32.27 29.84
C LEU A 137 10.33 -31.61 28.52
N ASP A 138 9.39 -32.23 27.81
CA ASP A 138 8.87 -31.70 26.56
C ASP A 138 8.16 -30.33 26.76
N GLN A 139 7.45 -30.16 27.89
CA GLN A 139 6.90 -28.87 28.31
C GLN A 139 7.99 -27.82 28.58
N ALA A 140 9.07 -28.20 29.29
CA ALA A 140 10.19 -27.29 29.58
C ALA A 140 10.93 -26.87 28.29
N LEU A 141 11.10 -27.79 27.34
CA LEU A 141 11.68 -27.50 26.02
C LEU A 141 10.81 -26.51 25.25
N SER A 142 9.49 -26.70 25.23
CA SER A 142 8.55 -25.78 24.57
C SER A 142 8.60 -24.37 25.20
N ALA A 143 8.72 -24.29 26.53
CA ALA A 143 8.87 -23.02 27.24
C ALA A 143 10.20 -22.32 26.89
N LEU A 144 11.29 -23.09 26.75
CA LEU A 144 12.57 -22.57 26.30
C LEU A 144 12.51 -22.03 24.87
N ASP A 145 11.87 -22.74 23.95
CA ASP A 145 11.74 -22.28 22.57
C ASP A 145 10.90 -21.01 22.45
N LYS A 146 9.84 -20.89 23.26
CA LYS A 146 9.08 -19.64 23.40
C LYS A 146 9.98 -18.49 23.89
N ALA A 147 10.73 -18.69 24.98
CA ALA A 147 11.61 -17.66 25.51
C ALA A 147 12.69 -17.23 24.50
N LYS A 148 13.24 -18.16 23.71
CA LYS A 148 14.19 -17.87 22.64
C LYS A 148 13.55 -17.07 21.51
N LEU A 149 12.32 -17.41 21.12
CA LEU A 149 11.58 -16.67 20.10
C LEU A 149 11.29 -15.24 20.55
N ASP A 150 10.86 -15.07 21.80
CA ASP A 150 10.62 -13.76 22.40
C ASP A 150 11.93 -12.95 22.45
N LEU A 151 13.07 -13.57 22.82
CA LEU A 151 14.38 -12.92 22.74
C LEU A 151 14.80 -12.56 21.31
N ALA A 152 14.47 -13.37 20.30
CA ALA A 152 14.77 -13.04 18.91
C ALA A 152 13.92 -11.85 18.42
N ARG A 153 12.68 -11.77 18.86
CA ARG A 153 11.71 -10.70 18.55
C ARG A 153 12.01 -9.37 19.21
N THR A 154 12.99 -9.30 20.13
CA THR A 154 13.48 -8.00 20.64
C THR A 154 14.12 -7.17 19.53
N ASN A 155 14.66 -7.81 18.51
CA ASN A 155 15.25 -7.15 17.35
C ASN A 155 14.15 -6.97 16.30
N VAL A 156 13.54 -5.80 16.27
CA VAL A 156 12.46 -5.51 15.32
C VAL A 156 13.08 -5.14 13.98
N LYS A 157 12.73 -5.92 12.94
CA LYS A 157 13.31 -5.81 11.60
C LYS A 157 12.27 -5.35 10.58
N ALA A 158 12.75 -4.77 9.48
CA ALA A 158 11.91 -4.41 8.35
C ALA A 158 11.32 -5.66 7.69
N SER A 159 10.01 -5.65 7.44
CA SER A 159 9.31 -6.76 6.76
C SER A 159 9.39 -6.67 5.23
N VAL A 160 9.56 -5.46 4.69
CA VAL A 160 9.59 -5.17 3.25
C VAL A 160 10.72 -4.21 2.91
N ASN A 161 11.03 -4.07 1.62
CA ASN A 161 11.94 -3.03 1.14
C ASN A 161 11.19 -1.70 1.10
N GLY A 162 11.70 -0.68 1.78
CA GLY A 162 10.91 0.53 1.94
C GLY A 162 11.67 1.72 2.45
N THR A 163 10.92 2.78 2.73
CA THR A 163 11.45 4.00 3.34
C THR A 163 10.69 4.27 4.63
N VAL A 164 11.43 4.42 5.73
CA VAL A 164 10.87 4.73 7.05
C VAL A 164 10.32 6.15 7.02
N THR A 165 9.10 6.35 7.51
CA THR A 165 8.47 7.68 7.56
C THR A 165 7.80 7.93 8.89
N ASN A 166 7.80 9.18 9.33
CA ASN A 166 7.21 9.63 10.59
C ASN A 166 7.76 8.85 11.79
N LEU A 167 9.09 8.76 11.88
CA LEU A 167 9.78 8.12 12.99
C LEU A 167 9.73 9.01 14.24
N ASP A 168 8.73 8.77 15.10
CA ASP A 168 8.59 9.44 16.41
C ASP A 168 9.14 8.61 17.58
N LEU A 169 9.73 7.45 17.28
CA LEU A 169 10.23 6.51 18.29
C LEU A 169 11.63 6.92 18.78
N HIS A 170 11.78 7.07 20.09
CA HIS A 170 13.03 7.43 20.74
C HIS A 170 13.52 6.33 21.69
N PRO A 171 14.85 6.19 21.90
CA PRO A 171 15.37 5.35 22.97
C PRO A 171 14.80 5.78 24.33
N GLY A 172 14.28 4.82 25.09
CA GLY A 172 13.57 5.04 26.35
C GLY A 172 12.05 4.97 26.23
N ASP A 173 11.48 5.07 25.02
CA ASP A 173 10.04 4.91 24.82
C ASP A 173 9.60 3.48 25.13
N TYR A 174 8.40 3.33 25.67
CA TYR A 174 7.78 2.03 25.89
C TYR A 174 6.84 1.67 24.74
N VAL A 175 7.11 0.56 24.07
CA VAL A 175 6.22 0.04 23.02
C VAL A 175 5.45 -1.15 23.57
N ALA A 176 4.12 -1.09 23.47
CA ALA A 176 3.24 -2.19 23.81
C ALA A 176 3.12 -3.17 22.62
N PRO A 177 2.93 -4.48 22.89
CA PRO A 177 2.72 -5.45 21.81
C PRO A 177 1.46 -5.09 21.03
N GLY A 178 1.52 -5.17 19.71
CA GLY A 178 0.39 -4.83 18.84
C GLY A 178 0.25 -3.34 18.49
N ASN A 179 0.98 -2.44 19.16
CA ASN A 179 0.98 -1.02 18.81
C ASN A 179 1.90 -0.72 17.61
N GLN A 180 1.51 0.26 16.80
CA GLN A 180 2.30 0.69 15.64
C GLN A 180 3.45 1.55 16.13
N ALA A 181 4.68 1.04 15.99
CA ALA A 181 5.88 1.76 16.42
C ALA A 181 6.38 2.70 15.32
N MET A 182 6.23 2.31 14.05
CA MET A 182 6.62 3.12 12.89
C MET A 182 5.90 2.70 11.61
N ALA A 183 5.94 3.57 10.60
CA ALA A 183 5.43 3.31 9.26
C ALA A 183 6.57 3.12 8.26
N LEU A 184 6.44 2.10 7.42
CA LEU A 184 7.36 1.78 6.33
C LEU A 184 6.59 1.83 5.00
N ILE A 185 7.01 2.70 4.09
CA ILE A 185 6.41 2.77 2.75
C ILE A 185 7.05 1.70 1.87
N ASP A 186 6.28 0.73 1.40
CA ASP A 186 6.76 -0.36 0.56
C ASP A 186 7.07 0.14 -0.86
N ARG A 187 8.33 0.01 -1.28
CA ARG A 187 8.79 0.45 -2.60
C ARG A 187 8.35 -0.47 -3.73
N ASP A 188 8.15 -1.75 -3.46
CA ASP A 188 7.77 -2.74 -4.47
C ASP A 188 6.26 -2.64 -4.80
N SER A 189 5.49 -1.96 -3.96
CA SER A 189 4.04 -1.75 -4.09
C SER A 189 3.62 -0.45 -4.82
N ILE A 190 4.59 0.36 -5.27
CA ILE A 190 4.32 1.68 -5.84
C ILE A 190 3.49 1.55 -7.13
N ARG A 191 2.37 2.27 -7.16
CA ARG A 191 1.39 2.27 -8.24
C ARG A 191 0.78 3.65 -8.42
N ILE A 192 0.04 3.84 -9.52
CA ILE A 192 -0.71 5.07 -9.77
C ILE A 192 -2.20 4.75 -9.72
N GLU A 193 -2.94 5.51 -8.92
CA GLU A 193 -4.39 5.44 -8.86
C GLU A 193 -4.96 6.66 -9.58
N GLY A 194 -5.60 6.44 -10.73
CA GLY A 194 -6.31 7.47 -11.49
C GLY A 194 -7.79 7.45 -11.17
N TYR A 195 -8.37 8.60 -10.82
CA TYR A 195 -9.79 8.74 -10.52
C TYR A 195 -10.54 9.23 -11.77
N PHE A 196 -11.21 8.31 -12.47
CA PHE A 196 -11.90 8.59 -13.73
C PHE A 196 -13.40 8.83 -13.52
N GLU A 197 -14.01 9.65 -14.37
CA GLU A 197 -15.47 9.80 -14.39
C GLU A 197 -16.15 8.50 -14.80
N GLU A 198 -17.25 8.15 -14.13
CA GLU A 198 -18.11 7.00 -14.44
C GLU A 198 -18.50 6.95 -15.94
N THR A 199 -18.76 8.11 -16.55
CA THR A 199 -19.11 8.24 -17.98
C THR A 199 -18.00 7.76 -18.93
N LYS A 200 -16.74 7.81 -18.49
CA LYS A 200 -15.57 7.46 -19.31
C LYS A 200 -15.13 6.01 -19.17
N LEU A 201 -15.72 5.26 -18.23
CA LEU A 201 -15.31 3.88 -17.95
C LEU A 201 -15.55 2.91 -19.11
N ALA A 202 -16.56 3.15 -19.95
CA ALA A 202 -16.84 2.30 -21.11
C ALA A 202 -15.63 2.20 -22.07
N ASN A 203 -14.76 3.22 -22.06
CA ASN A 203 -13.57 3.27 -22.90
C ASN A 203 -12.29 2.79 -22.18
N ILE A 204 -12.40 2.33 -20.93
CA ILE A 204 -11.27 1.89 -20.11
C ILE A 204 -11.32 0.38 -19.94
N HIS A 205 -10.28 -0.29 -20.41
CA HIS A 205 -10.16 -1.75 -20.34
C HIS A 205 -8.90 -2.12 -19.58
N VAL A 206 -8.95 -3.27 -18.88
CA VAL A 206 -7.76 -3.83 -18.23
C VAL A 206 -6.75 -4.21 -19.30
N GLY A 207 -5.49 -3.84 -19.09
CA GLY A 207 -4.40 -4.00 -20.06
C GLY A 207 -4.22 -2.83 -21.03
N SER A 208 -5.12 -1.84 -21.05
CA SER A 208 -4.95 -0.66 -21.91
C SER A 208 -3.63 0.07 -21.58
N PRO A 209 -2.88 0.53 -22.59
CA PRO A 209 -1.68 1.31 -22.38
C PRO A 209 -2.03 2.69 -21.81
N VAL A 210 -1.20 3.16 -20.89
CA VAL A 210 -1.42 4.40 -20.16
C VAL A 210 -0.16 5.24 -20.20
N THR A 211 -0.34 6.52 -20.51
CA THR A 211 0.68 7.55 -20.34
C THR A 211 0.37 8.34 -19.07
N VAL A 212 1.35 8.43 -18.17
CA VAL A 212 1.23 9.15 -16.90
C VAL A 212 2.23 10.28 -16.81
N VAL A 213 1.76 11.48 -16.49
CA VAL A 213 2.60 12.66 -16.29
C VAL A 213 2.50 13.08 -14.84
N LEU A 214 3.59 12.98 -14.10
CA LEU A 214 3.64 13.45 -12.71
C LEU A 214 3.69 14.98 -12.69
N MET A 215 2.98 15.59 -11.74
CA MET A 215 3.05 17.03 -11.56
C MET A 215 4.49 17.45 -11.19
N GLY A 216 5.02 18.43 -11.91
CA GLY A 216 6.40 18.89 -11.77
C GLY A 216 7.44 18.07 -12.55
N GLU A 217 7.03 17.01 -13.26
CA GLU A 217 7.91 16.19 -14.08
C GLU A 217 7.57 16.36 -15.58
N ALA A 218 8.57 16.65 -16.41
CA ALA A 218 8.34 16.85 -17.84
C ALA A 218 8.24 15.53 -18.62
N ARG A 219 8.84 14.46 -18.11
CA ARG A 219 8.92 13.17 -18.80
C ARG A 219 7.67 12.33 -18.51
N PRO A 220 6.92 11.89 -19.55
CA PRO A 220 5.82 10.96 -19.36
C PRO A 220 6.34 9.57 -19.00
N LEU A 221 5.72 8.95 -18.01
CA LEU A 221 5.91 7.56 -17.62
C LEU A 221 4.91 6.68 -18.37
N LYS A 222 5.32 5.45 -18.70
CA LYS A 222 4.47 4.46 -19.37
C LYS A 222 4.01 3.40 -18.40
N GLY A 223 2.74 3.02 -18.49
CA GLY A 223 2.13 1.99 -17.69
C GLY A 223 1.01 1.27 -18.41
N VAL A 224 0.36 0.38 -17.68
CA VAL A 224 -0.80 -0.38 -18.14
C VAL A 224 -1.89 -0.33 -17.08
N VAL A 225 -3.15 -0.33 -17.50
CA VAL A 225 -4.29 -0.49 -16.59
C VAL A 225 -4.21 -1.89 -15.98
N GLU A 226 -4.02 -1.97 -14.67
CA GLU A 226 -3.96 -3.23 -13.95
C GLU A 226 -5.36 -3.69 -13.52
N SER A 227 -6.15 -2.78 -12.98
CA SER A 227 -7.50 -3.09 -12.50
C SER A 227 -8.37 -1.84 -12.39
N ILE A 228 -9.68 -2.05 -12.43
CA ILE A 228 -10.70 -1.03 -12.18
C ILE A 228 -11.34 -1.41 -10.84
N ALA A 229 -11.58 -0.44 -9.96
CA ALA A 229 -12.20 -0.71 -8.67
C ALA A 229 -13.59 -1.36 -8.82
N ALA A 230 -13.80 -2.47 -8.11
CA ALA A 230 -15.04 -3.24 -8.13
C ALA A 230 -16.18 -2.61 -7.32
N GLY A 231 -15.89 -1.55 -6.55
CA GLY A 231 -16.88 -0.84 -5.75
C GLY A 231 -16.33 0.44 -5.15
N ILE A 232 -17.22 1.39 -4.91
CA ILE A 232 -16.98 2.63 -4.18
C ILE A 232 -17.97 2.68 -3.02
N ASN A 233 -17.56 3.25 -1.89
CA ASN A 233 -18.44 3.35 -0.72
C ASN A 233 -19.61 4.29 -1.01
N ASP A 234 -20.83 3.87 -0.69
CA ASP A 234 -22.02 4.69 -0.79
C ASP A 234 -22.17 5.53 0.48
N THR A 235 -21.70 6.78 0.43
CA THR A 235 -21.78 7.70 1.56
C THR A 235 -23.21 8.13 1.90
N THR A 236 -24.20 7.82 1.04
CA THR A 236 -25.62 8.15 1.27
C THR A 236 -26.38 7.02 1.95
N ARG A 237 -25.77 5.84 2.06
CA ARG A 237 -26.32 4.67 2.74
C ARG A 237 -25.54 4.41 4.02
N SER A 238 -26.19 4.50 5.17
CA SER A 238 -25.63 4.08 6.44
C SER A 238 -26.41 2.88 6.99
N ASP A 239 -25.70 1.95 7.62
CA ASP A 239 -26.34 0.80 8.26
C ASP A 239 -26.94 1.24 9.60
N SER A 240 -28.27 1.14 9.72
CA SER A 240 -28.96 1.41 10.98
C SER A 240 -28.80 0.24 11.95
N ARG A 241 -28.87 0.48 13.26
CA ARG A 241 -28.78 -0.57 14.30
C ARG A 241 -29.81 -1.71 14.16
N ASN A 242 -30.88 -1.52 13.38
CA ASN A 242 -31.89 -2.53 13.07
C ASN A 242 -31.59 -3.33 11.79
N LEU A 243 -30.36 -3.30 11.25
CA LEU A 243 -29.97 -3.92 9.97
C LEU A 243 -30.77 -3.41 8.76
N LEU A 244 -31.47 -2.28 8.92
CA LEU A 244 -32.18 -1.60 7.85
C LEU A 244 -31.29 -0.49 7.27
N PRO A 245 -31.17 -0.39 5.95
CA PRO A 245 -30.44 0.71 5.32
C PRO A 245 -31.14 2.03 5.63
N SER A 246 -30.40 3.00 6.18
CA SER A 246 -30.83 4.39 6.21
C SER A 246 -30.22 5.10 5.01
N VAL A 247 -31.06 5.77 4.22
CA VAL A 247 -30.62 6.51 3.05
C VAL A 247 -30.88 7.99 3.28
N ASP A 248 -29.83 8.80 3.18
CA ASP A 248 -29.96 10.25 3.26
C ASP A 248 -30.62 10.76 1.98
N PRO A 249 -31.74 11.50 2.06
CA PRO A 249 -32.39 12.05 0.87
C PRO A 249 -31.49 13.12 0.25
N THR A 250 -30.86 12.78 -0.88
CA THR A 250 -30.02 13.69 -1.65
C THR A 250 -30.87 14.43 -2.69
N PHE A 251 -31.16 15.70 -2.45
CA PHE A 251 -31.80 16.58 -3.43
C PHE A 251 -30.75 17.29 -4.27
N THR A 252 -30.08 16.56 -5.16
CA THR A 252 -29.17 17.15 -6.15
C THR A 252 -29.88 17.31 -7.48
N TRP A 253 -30.25 18.55 -7.82
CA TRP A 253 -30.79 18.91 -9.14
C TRP A 253 -29.73 18.79 -10.26
N VAL A 254 -28.46 18.55 -9.91
CA VAL A 254 -27.35 18.21 -10.80
C VAL A 254 -26.74 16.88 -10.37
N ARG A 255 -26.76 15.88 -11.25
CA ARG A 255 -26.02 14.63 -11.04
C ARG A 255 -24.58 14.80 -11.55
N LEU A 256 -23.60 14.71 -10.65
CA LEU A 256 -22.20 14.65 -11.02
C LEU A 256 -21.79 13.18 -11.20
N ALA A 257 -20.97 12.90 -12.20
CA ALA A 257 -20.39 11.58 -12.39
C ALA A 257 -19.50 11.24 -11.18
N GLN A 258 -19.63 10.01 -10.67
CA GLN A 258 -18.76 9.53 -9.61
C GLN A 258 -17.36 9.27 -10.15
N ARG A 259 -16.36 9.39 -9.27
CA ARG A 259 -14.95 9.16 -9.60
C ARG A 259 -14.59 7.74 -9.22
N ILE A 260 -14.31 6.90 -10.21
CA ILE A 260 -14.00 5.49 -10.02
C ILE A 260 -12.49 5.29 -10.11
N PRO A 261 -11.85 4.74 -9.06
CA PRO A 261 -10.42 4.53 -9.04
C PRO A 261 -10.00 3.41 -9.99
N VAL A 262 -9.04 3.72 -10.85
CA VAL A 262 -8.40 2.79 -11.78
C VAL A 262 -6.93 2.68 -11.39
N ARG A 263 -6.47 1.45 -11.11
CA ARG A 263 -5.07 1.19 -10.76
C ARG A 263 -4.26 1.00 -12.04
N VAL A 264 -3.14 1.69 -12.09
CA VAL A 264 -2.18 1.67 -13.19
C VAL A 264 -0.84 1.20 -12.66
N ARG A 265 -0.31 0.15 -13.27
CA ARG A 265 1.02 -0.37 -12.99
C ARG A 265 2.00 0.25 -13.98
N LEU A 266 3.08 0.82 -13.46
CA LEU A 266 4.15 1.38 -14.28
C LEU A 266 4.98 0.25 -14.90
N THR A 267 5.35 0.41 -16.17
CA THR A 267 6.15 -0.59 -16.92
C THR A 267 7.62 -0.19 -16.95
N GLU A 268 7.90 1.12 -17.03
CA GLU A 268 9.25 1.66 -17.07
C GLU A 268 9.31 2.87 -16.14
N VAL A 269 10.17 2.79 -15.12
CA VAL A 269 10.46 3.89 -14.19
C VAL A 269 11.94 4.24 -14.32
N PRO A 270 12.28 5.40 -14.89
CA PRO A 270 13.65 5.88 -14.93
C PRO A 270 14.21 6.05 -13.50
N ARG A 271 15.49 5.69 -13.29
CA ARG A 271 16.14 5.74 -11.96
C ARG A 271 16.28 7.15 -11.38
N ASP A 272 16.15 8.17 -12.22
CA ASP A 272 16.18 9.58 -11.86
C ASP A 272 14.84 10.12 -11.32
N VAL A 273 13.73 9.38 -11.48
CA VAL A 273 12.40 9.81 -11.03
C VAL A 273 12.07 9.18 -9.67
N SER A 274 12.01 10.03 -8.63
CA SER A 274 11.52 9.61 -7.31
C SER A 274 9.99 9.57 -7.26
N LEU A 275 9.45 8.37 -7.10
CA LEU A 275 8.02 8.10 -6.94
C LEU A 275 7.61 8.25 -5.48
N ILE A 276 7.35 9.48 -5.06
CA ILE A 276 6.88 9.78 -3.71
C ILE A 276 5.38 9.53 -3.63
N ALA A 277 4.96 8.68 -2.68
CA ALA A 277 3.53 8.44 -2.41
C ALA A 277 2.83 9.76 -2.07
N GLY A 278 1.67 10.00 -2.69
CA GLY A 278 0.89 11.23 -2.55
C GLY A 278 1.11 12.26 -3.66
N ARG A 279 2.14 12.12 -4.52
CA ARG A 279 2.31 13.00 -5.70
C ARG A 279 1.10 12.92 -6.61
N THR A 280 0.69 14.07 -7.13
CA THR A 280 -0.37 14.18 -8.13
C THR A 280 0.16 13.80 -9.52
N ALA A 281 -0.69 13.19 -10.31
CA ALA A 281 -0.39 12.69 -11.63
C ALA A 281 -1.57 12.93 -12.57
N THR A 282 -1.29 13.26 -13.82
CA THR A 282 -2.28 13.21 -14.90
C THR A 282 -2.15 11.88 -15.61
N VAL A 283 -3.25 11.13 -15.69
CA VAL A 283 -3.30 9.79 -16.27
C VAL A 283 -4.12 9.88 -17.56
N THR A 284 -3.53 9.45 -18.67
CA THR A 284 -4.19 9.39 -19.99
C THR A 284 -4.14 7.97 -20.50
N ILE A 285 -5.30 7.36 -20.72
CA ILE A 285 -5.41 6.01 -21.26
C ILE A 285 -5.46 6.10 -22.77
N GLU A 286 -4.57 5.37 -23.43
CA GLU A 286 -4.44 5.40 -24.88
C GLU A 286 -5.47 4.45 -25.50
N GLN A 287 -6.22 4.94 -26.49
CA GLN A 287 -7.18 4.10 -27.18
C GLN A 287 -6.48 3.24 -28.26
N PRO A 288 -6.96 2.01 -28.53
CA PRO A 288 -6.39 1.13 -29.56
C PRO A 288 -6.27 1.77 -30.96
N GLY A 289 -7.12 2.76 -31.27
CA GLY A 289 -7.10 3.50 -32.55
C GLY A 289 -6.00 4.58 -32.67
N ASP A 290 -5.37 4.99 -31.57
CA ASP A 290 -4.38 6.09 -31.57
C ASP A 290 -2.93 5.60 -31.75
N ALA A 291 -2.67 4.30 -31.61
CA ALA A 291 -1.35 3.71 -31.83
C ALA A 291 -0.85 3.91 -33.27
N GLY A 292 -1.74 3.98 -34.26
CA GLY A 292 -1.39 4.21 -35.67
C GLY A 292 -1.07 5.67 -36.05
N ARG A 293 -1.30 6.65 -35.17
CA ARG A 293 -1.19 8.09 -35.49
C ARG A 293 0.06 8.78 -34.91
N ARG A 294 0.83 8.08 -34.07
CA ARG A 294 1.98 8.64 -33.32
C ARG A 294 3.26 8.91 -34.14
N ASN A 295 3.19 8.86 -35.47
CA ASN A 295 4.24 9.43 -36.33
C ASN A 295 4.09 10.95 -36.54
N ALA A 296 3.03 11.59 -36.01
CA ALA A 296 2.89 13.04 -36.01
C ALA A 296 3.19 13.61 -34.61
N ARG A 297 4.25 14.42 -34.52
CA ARG A 297 4.66 15.18 -33.31
C ARG A 297 3.45 15.89 -32.65
N PRO A 298 3.38 15.97 -31.32
CA PRO A 298 2.36 16.76 -30.65
C PRO A 298 2.62 18.26 -30.89
N VAL A 299 1.64 18.96 -31.44
CA VAL A 299 1.58 20.42 -31.46
C VAL A 299 1.18 20.86 -30.05
N GLN A 300 2.09 21.57 -29.38
CA GLN A 300 1.84 22.21 -28.08
C GLN A 300 0.80 23.33 -28.26
N PRO A 301 -0.27 23.40 -27.44
CA PRO A 301 -1.14 24.57 -27.44
C PRO A 301 -0.38 25.78 -26.90
N ALA A 302 -0.43 26.88 -27.65
CA ALA A 302 0.22 28.13 -27.34
C ALA A 302 -0.21 28.66 -25.95
N GLN A 303 0.78 28.91 -25.09
CA GLN A 303 0.58 29.63 -23.83
C GLN A 303 0.12 31.05 -24.15
N THR A 304 -1.05 31.41 -23.64
CA THR A 304 -1.54 32.80 -23.66
C THR A 304 -0.66 33.62 -22.72
N VAL A 305 0.20 34.45 -23.30
CA VAL A 305 1.01 35.44 -22.57
C VAL A 305 0.07 36.52 -22.03
N GLN A 306 0.00 36.67 -20.71
CA GLN A 306 -0.65 37.82 -20.08
C GLN A 306 0.18 39.09 -20.33
N PRO A 307 -0.42 40.26 -20.57
CA PRO A 307 0.33 41.50 -20.71
C PRO A 307 0.92 41.92 -19.36
N VAL A 308 2.23 42.17 -19.36
CA VAL A 308 2.97 42.80 -18.25
C VAL A 308 2.50 44.24 -18.09
N GLN A 309 2.01 44.60 -16.90
CA GLN A 309 1.77 46.01 -16.52
C GLN A 309 3.12 46.74 -16.39
N PRO A 310 3.27 47.96 -16.93
CA PRO A 310 4.47 48.76 -16.71
C PRO A 310 4.50 49.32 -15.27
N ALA A 311 5.69 49.26 -14.66
CA ALA A 311 5.97 49.84 -13.36
C ALA A 311 5.85 51.37 -13.38
N PRO A 312 5.34 52.01 -12.30
CA PRO A 312 5.38 53.46 -12.19
C PRO A 312 6.82 53.94 -11.92
N SER A 313 7.35 54.69 -12.89
CA SER A 313 8.51 55.56 -12.77
C SER A 313 8.26 56.64 -11.69
N GLY A 314 9.23 56.82 -10.80
CA GLY A 314 9.11 57.66 -9.61
C GLY A 314 9.01 59.16 -9.84
N GLU A 315 8.61 59.85 -8.77
CA GLU A 315 8.82 61.29 -8.57
C GLU A 315 9.92 61.51 -7.52
N PRO A 316 10.81 62.50 -7.72
CA PRO A 316 11.72 62.98 -6.70
C PRO A 316 11.13 64.23 -6.01
N THR A 317 11.12 64.26 -4.69
CA THR A 317 10.97 65.52 -3.93
C THR A 317 11.82 65.46 -2.67
N THR A 318 12.87 66.29 -2.72
CA THR A 318 13.36 67.24 -1.71
C THR A 318 13.26 66.90 -0.23
#